data_AF-F7NEF0-F1
#
_entry.id   AF-F7NEF0-F1
#
_cell.length_a   1.000
_cell.length_b   1.000
_cell.length_c   1.000
_cell.angle_alpha   90.00
_cell.angle_beta   90.00
_cell.angle_gamma   90.00
#
_symmetry.space_group_name_H-M   'P 1'
#
loop_
_entity.id
_entity.type
_entity.pdbx_description
1 polymer ?
#
loop_
_entity_poly.entity_id
_entity_poly.type
_entity_poly.pdbx_seq_one_letter_code
_entity_poly.pdbx_strand_id
1 'polypeptide(L)'
;MKQILVLLLTVSVLLGSPVSGAAGPQEDYELAARIYLSVGASAAAYSGRLGELASYYLEQNGWQIDHYIQAHGRNGARYLIARREGVPYYLVAIVGTENKWDVKTDLRVGKVYFAGSTPEEFAANAAKKKTPPHGTEGPQGL
;
A
#
# COMPACT_ATOMS: atom_id res chain seq x y z
N MET A 1 44.13 33.43 30.44
CA MET A 1 43.33 32.48 31.25
C MET A 1 41.82 32.63 31.04
N LYS A 2 41.21 33.82 31.23
CA LYS A 2 39.76 34.04 31.01
C LYS A 2 39.24 33.63 29.63
N GLN A 3 39.98 33.94 28.56
CA GLN A 3 39.53 33.60 27.20
C GLN A 3 39.60 32.10 26.89
N ILE A 4 40.56 31.38 27.48
CA ILE A 4 40.68 29.93 27.36
C ILE A 4 39.51 29.25 28.09
N LEU A 5 39.12 29.78 29.26
CA LEU A 5 37.97 29.30 30.02
C LEU A 5 36.65 29.50 29.24
N VAL A 6 36.46 30.67 28.62
CA VAL A 6 35.28 30.97 27.79
C VAL A 6 35.22 30.03 26.59
N LEU A 7 36.36 29.76 25.95
CA LEU A 7 36.44 28.88 24.80
C LEU A 7 36.15 27.41 25.17
N LEU A 8 36.62 26.96 26.33
CA LEU A 8 36.30 25.64 26.86
C LEU A 8 34.82 25.51 27.21
N LEU A 9 34.21 26.56 27.79
CA LEU A 9 32.79 26.58 28.10
C LEU A 9 31.92 26.55 26.84
N THR A 10 32.25 27.31 25.80
CA THR A 10 31.50 27.27 24.54
C THR A 10 31.62 25.93 23.84
N VAL A 11 32.81 25.32 23.82
CA VAL A 11 33.01 23.97 23.25
C VAL A 11 32.26 22.92 24.06
N SER A 12 32.27 23.00 25.39
CA SER A 12 31.56 22.06 26.26
C SER A 12 30.03 22.17 26.12
N VAL A 13 29.50 23.39 25.91
CA VAL A 13 28.07 23.61 25.61
C VAL A 13 27.69 23.08 24.23
N LEU A 14 28.54 23.28 23.22
CA LEU A 14 28.31 22.76 21.86
C LEU A 14 28.37 21.23 21.79
N LEU A 15 29.28 20.60 22.55
CA LEU A 15 29.42 19.14 22.62
C LEU A 15 28.41 18.48 23.57
N GLY A 16 27.95 19.21 24.59
CA GLY A 16 26.98 18.73 25.58
C GLY A 16 25.52 18.99 25.20
N SER A 17 25.27 19.74 24.14
CA SER A 17 23.93 19.87 23.56
C SER A 17 23.55 18.53 22.95
N PRO A 18 22.51 17.83 23.43
CA PRO A 18 22.04 16.65 22.75
C PRO A 18 21.63 17.07 21.35
N VAL A 19 22.28 16.49 20.33
CA VAL A 19 21.73 16.42 18.98
C VAL A 19 20.53 15.49 19.09
N SER A 20 19.45 16.00 19.69
CA SER A 20 18.13 15.42 19.55
C SER A 20 17.74 15.67 18.10
N GLY A 21 18.29 14.88 17.20
CA GLY A 21 17.79 14.79 15.84
C GLY A 21 16.32 14.43 15.97
N ALA A 22 15.45 15.37 15.63
CA ALA A 22 14.04 15.08 15.57
C ALA A 22 13.88 13.93 14.55
N ALA A 23 13.55 12.73 15.04
CA ALA A 23 13.27 11.60 14.17
C ALA A 23 12.01 11.85 13.30
N GLY A 24 11.11 12.74 13.77
CA GLY A 24 9.88 13.13 13.08
C GLY A 24 10.08 13.61 11.64
N PRO A 25 10.91 14.65 11.36
CA PRO A 25 11.15 15.13 10.00
C PRO A 25 11.60 14.07 8.99
N GLN A 26 12.45 13.12 9.40
CA GLN A 26 12.88 12.05 8.50
C GLN A 26 11.75 11.03 8.26
N GLU A 27 11.08 10.59 9.33
CA GLU A 27 9.96 9.66 9.25
C GLU A 27 8.80 10.22 8.41
N ASP A 28 8.48 11.51 8.60
CA ASP A 28 7.45 12.23 7.84
C ASP A 28 7.82 12.32 6.36
N TYR A 29 9.10 12.60 6.05
CA TYR A 29 9.59 12.63 4.68
C TYR A 29 9.49 11.25 4.01
N GLU A 30 9.90 10.19 4.71
CA GLU A 30 9.80 8.82 4.21
C GLU A 30 8.34 8.38 4.01
N LEU A 31 7.45 8.78 4.92
CA LEU A 31 6.00 8.55 4.77
C LEU A 31 5.44 9.30 3.56
N ALA A 32 5.78 10.57 3.38
CA ALA A 32 5.35 11.36 2.24
C ALA A 32 5.83 10.75 0.92
N ALA A 33 7.08 10.27 0.87
CA ALA A 33 7.64 9.58 -0.29
C ALA A 33 6.86 8.28 -0.61
N ARG A 34 6.53 7.47 0.42
CA ARG A 34 5.72 6.25 0.24
C ARG A 34 4.30 6.56 -0.24
N ILE A 35 3.66 7.60 0.27
CA ILE A 35 2.33 8.03 -0.17
C ILE A 35 2.40 8.49 -1.63
N TYR A 36 3.38 9.32 -1.98
CA TYR A 36 3.59 9.79 -3.35
C TYR A 36 3.75 8.63 -4.34
N LEU A 37 4.59 7.64 -4.01
CA LEU A 37 4.77 6.43 -4.82
C LEU A 37 3.49 5.60 -4.91
N SER A 38 2.78 5.43 -3.79
CA SER A 38 1.50 4.69 -3.76
C SER A 38 0.44 5.35 -4.64
N VAL A 39 0.35 6.69 -4.62
CA VAL A 39 -0.57 7.46 -5.48
C VAL A 39 -0.16 7.34 -6.94
N GLY A 40 1.13 7.46 -7.25
CA GLY A 40 1.65 7.26 -8.60
C GLY A 40 1.31 5.87 -9.15
N ALA A 41 1.54 4.82 -8.36
CA ALA A 41 1.21 3.45 -8.73
C ALA A 41 -0.31 3.25 -8.89
N SER A 42 -1.12 3.84 -8.02
CA SER A 42 -2.58 3.80 -8.12
C SER A 42 -3.09 4.49 -9.38
N ALA A 43 -2.51 5.63 -9.76
CA ALA A 43 -2.82 6.32 -11.00
C ALA A 43 -2.40 5.50 -12.23
N ALA A 44 -1.18 4.93 -12.20
CA ALA A 44 -0.65 4.07 -13.25
C ALA A 44 -1.47 2.80 -13.49
N ALA A 45 -2.22 2.34 -12.49
CA ALA A 45 -3.08 1.16 -12.62
C ALA A 45 -4.25 1.38 -13.59
N TYR A 46 -4.77 2.62 -13.69
CA TYR A 46 -5.85 2.93 -14.61
C TYR A 46 -5.41 2.88 -16.07
N SER A 47 -6.36 2.65 -16.99
CA SER A 47 -6.07 2.71 -18.42
C SER A 47 -6.16 4.14 -18.98
N GLY A 48 -5.70 4.30 -20.21
CA GLY A 48 -5.72 5.56 -20.93
C GLY A 48 -4.63 6.53 -20.49
N ARG A 49 -4.71 7.76 -21.00
CA ARG A 49 -3.61 8.72 -20.98
C ARG A 49 -3.05 9.06 -19.60
N LEU A 50 -3.89 9.13 -18.57
CA LEU A 50 -3.44 9.45 -17.21
C LEU A 50 -2.64 8.29 -16.60
N GLY A 51 -3.11 7.05 -16.79
CA GLY A 51 -2.38 5.86 -16.38
C GLY A 51 -1.06 5.71 -17.12
N GLU A 52 -1.09 5.87 -18.45
CA GLU A 52 0.11 5.86 -19.30
C GLU A 52 1.14 6.91 -18.85
N LEU A 53 0.70 8.13 -18.53
CA LEU A 53 1.59 9.18 -18.06
C LEU A 53 2.18 8.86 -16.68
N ALA A 54 1.37 8.31 -15.76
CA ALA A 54 1.85 7.90 -14.45
C ALA A 54 2.84 6.72 -14.54
N SER A 55 2.56 5.73 -15.39
CA SER A 55 3.48 4.63 -15.70
C SER A 55 4.80 5.16 -16.24
N TYR A 56 4.75 6.09 -17.21
CA TYR A 56 5.94 6.71 -17.78
C TYR A 56 6.80 7.37 -16.69
N TYR A 57 6.22 8.14 -15.77
CA TYR A 57 6.99 8.75 -14.69
C TYR A 57 7.59 7.73 -13.72
N LEU A 58 6.88 6.65 -13.39
CA LEU A 58 7.42 5.58 -12.56
C LEU A 58 8.59 4.88 -13.26
N GLU A 59 8.46 4.56 -14.55
CA GLU A 59 9.53 3.96 -15.36
C GLU A 59 10.77 4.85 -15.46
N GLN A 60 10.58 6.16 -15.66
CA GLN A 60 11.67 7.15 -15.61
C GLN A 60 12.40 7.16 -14.26
N ASN A 61 11.71 6.79 -13.17
CA ASN A 61 12.28 6.65 -11.83
C ASN A 61 12.83 5.23 -11.53
N GLY A 62 13.00 4.41 -12.58
CA GLY A 62 13.62 3.09 -12.53
C GLY A 62 12.66 1.95 -12.15
N TRP A 63 11.36 2.21 -12.04
CA TRP A 63 10.38 1.17 -11.76
C TRP A 63 10.07 0.35 -13.01
N GLN A 64 10.07 -0.97 -12.88
CA GLN A 64 9.62 -1.91 -13.89
C GLN A 64 8.18 -2.29 -13.55
N ILE A 65 7.26 -2.13 -14.50
CA ILE A 65 5.82 -2.27 -14.27
C ILE A 65 5.28 -3.44 -15.08
N ASP A 66 4.62 -4.38 -14.39
CA ASP A 66 3.88 -5.48 -14.97
C ASP A 66 2.37 -5.25 -14.77
N HIS A 67 1.62 -5.10 -15.87
CA HIS A 67 0.17 -4.96 -15.84
C HIS A 67 -0.52 -6.33 -15.95
N TYR A 68 -1.44 -6.61 -15.04
CA TYR A 68 -2.22 -7.84 -15.01
C TYR A 68 -3.69 -7.55 -15.27
N ILE A 69 -4.18 -8.10 -16.38
CA ILE A 69 -5.59 -8.08 -16.77
C ILE A 69 -6.04 -9.53 -16.88
N GLN A 70 -6.98 -9.97 -16.04
CA GLN A 70 -7.55 -11.31 -16.20
C GLN A 70 -8.26 -11.41 -17.55
N ALA A 71 -7.76 -12.29 -18.41
CA ALA A 71 -8.42 -12.64 -19.66
C ALA A 71 -9.58 -13.62 -19.36
N HIS A 72 -10.72 -13.40 -20.04
CA HIS A 72 -11.86 -14.33 -20.18
C HIS A 72 -13.01 -14.19 -19.18
N GLY A 73 -13.92 -13.24 -19.45
CA GLY A 73 -15.35 -13.37 -19.17
C GLY A 73 -15.81 -13.35 -17.71
N ARG A 74 -14.88 -13.32 -16.75
CA ARG A 74 -15.12 -12.99 -15.36
C ARG A 74 -14.52 -11.61 -15.11
N ASN A 75 -15.28 -10.73 -14.45
CA ASN A 75 -14.83 -9.42 -14.02
C ASN A 75 -13.72 -9.62 -12.96
N GLY A 76 -12.50 -9.82 -13.44
CA GLY A 76 -11.33 -10.04 -12.61
C GLY A 76 -10.76 -8.73 -12.10
N ALA A 77 -10.16 -8.78 -10.91
CA ALA A 77 -9.36 -7.66 -10.42
C ALA A 77 -8.26 -7.35 -11.44
N ARG A 78 -8.17 -6.09 -11.86
CA ARG A 78 -7.07 -5.56 -12.65
C ARG A 78 -6.10 -4.90 -11.68
N TYR A 79 -4.82 -5.13 -11.88
CA TYR A 79 -3.79 -4.58 -11.01
C TYR A 79 -2.49 -4.46 -11.76
N LEU A 80 -1.59 -3.63 -11.24
CA LEU A 80 -0.19 -3.64 -11.63
C LEU A 80 0.68 -4.05 -10.45
N ILE A 81 1.84 -4.57 -10.79
CA ILE A 81 2.95 -4.79 -9.86
C ILE A 81 4.12 -3.96 -10.39
N ALA A 82 4.70 -3.11 -9.56
CA ALA A 82 5.92 -2.39 -9.90
C ALA A 82 7.06 -2.78 -8.95
N ARG A 83 8.24 -2.98 -9.53
CA ARG A 83 9.46 -3.33 -8.80
C ARG A 83 10.62 -2.44 -9.22
N ARG A 84 11.57 -2.20 -8.32
CA ARG A 84 12.79 -1.46 -8.63
C ARG A 84 13.98 -2.13 -7.95
N GLU A 85 15.08 -2.24 -8.67
CA GLU A 85 16.32 -2.77 -8.11
C GLU A 85 16.78 -1.92 -6.90
N GLY A 86 17.28 -2.59 -5.86
CA GLY A 86 17.69 -1.94 -4.61
C GLY A 86 16.53 -1.47 -3.71
N VAL A 87 15.28 -1.65 -4.10
CA VAL A 87 14.11 -1.38 -3.25
C VAL A 87 13.57 -2.71 -2.69
N PRO A 88 13.47 -2.88 -1.36
CA PRO A 88 13.14 -4.18 -0.74
C PRO A 88 11.64 -4.51 -0.75
N TYR A 89 10.84 -3.81 -1.56
CA TYR A 89 9.39 -4.00 -1.62
C TYR A 89 8.87 -3.84 -3.04
N TYR A 90 7.68 -4.40 -3.27
CA TYR A 90 6.90 -4.26 -4.50
C TYR A 90 5.77 -3.27 -4.25
N LEU A 91 5.44 -2.48 -5.26
CA LEU A 91 4.19 -1.71 -5.29
C LEU A 91 3.13 -2.57 -5.97
N VAL A 92 2.02 -2.80 -5.29
CA VAL A 92 0.85 -3.46 -5.89
C VAL A 92 -0.29 -2.45 -5.88
N ALA A 93 -0.79 -2.11 -7.06
CA ALA A 93 -1.90 -1.18 -7.21
C ALA A 93 -3.05 -1.85 -7.93
N ILE A 94 -4.21 -1.87 -7.27
CA ILE A 94 -5.44 -2.48 -7.78
C ILE A 94 -6.28 -1.37 -8.42
N VAL A 95 -6.74 -1.61 -9.64
CA VAL A 95 -7.61 -0.66 -10.34
C VAL A 95 -8.94 -0.58 -9.61
N GLY A 96 -9.37 0.64 -9.33
CA GLY A 96 -10.70 0.90 -8.81
C GLY A 96 -11.77 0.78 -9.90
N THR A 97 -12.87 1.50 -9.73
CA THR A 97 -13.97 1.51 -10.68
C THR A 97 -13.61 2.28 -11.94
N GLU A 98 -13.57 1.60 -13.09
CA GLU A 98 -13.25 2.26 -14.37
C GLU A 98 -14.28 1.95 -15.46
N ASN A 99 -14.88 0.76 -15.42
CA ASN A 99 -15.84 0.32 -16.43
C ASN A 99 -17.21 -0.03 -15.83
N LYS A 100 -18.21 -0.20 -16.70
CA LYS A 100 -19.60 -0.51 -16.28
C LYS A 100 -19.72 -1.82 -15.50
N TRP A 101 -18.82 -2.77 -15.70
CA TRP A 101 -18.79 -4.03 -14.97
C TRP A 101 -18.25 -3.86 -13.55
N ASP A 102 -17.26 -2.99 -13.36
CA ASP A 102 -16.75 -2.62 -12.04
C ASP A 102 -17.91 -2.01 -11.22
N VAL A 103 -18.62 -1.03 -11.79
CA VAL A 103 -19.81 -0.40 -11.16
C VAL A 103 -20.86 -1.44 -10.77
N LYS A 104 -21.17 -2.39 -11.67
CA LYS A 104 -22.13 -3.47 -11.38
C LYS A 104 -21.67 -4.36 -10.23
N THR A 105 -20.37 -4.58 -10.11
CA THR A 105 -19.76 -5.41 -9.06
C THR A 105 -19.77 -4.67 -7.73
N ASP A 106 -19.41 -3.39 -7.72
CA ASP A 106 -19.36 -2.53 -6.52
C ASP A 106 -20.75 -2.34 -5.89
N LEU A 107 -21.79 -2.25 -6.73
CA LEU A 107 -23.18 -2.10 -6.28
C LEU A 107 -23.85 -3.41 -5.86
N ARG A 108 -23.11 -4.53 -5.82
CA ARG A 108 -23.67 -5.82 -5.39
C ARG A 108 -23.88 -5.83 -3.87
N VAL A 109 -25.13 -5.66 -3.44
CA VAL A 109 -25.55 -5.65 -2.02
C VAL A 109 -25.63 -7.02 -1.34
N GLY A 110 -25.16 -8.08 -2.00
CA GLY A 110 -25.21 -9.46 -1.47
C GLY A 110 -24.09 -9.72 -0.46
N LYS A 111 -24.44 -10.30 0.69
CA LYS A 111 -23.44 -10.77 1.66
C LYS A 111 -22.74 -12.03 1.14
N VAL A 112 -21.42 -12.09 1.30
CA VAL A 112 -20.63 -13.29 1.03
C VAL A 112 -20.12 -13.82 2.35
N TYR A 113 -20.23 -15.13 2.56
CA TYR A 113 -19.65 -15.77 3.73
C TYR A 113 -18.14 -15.87 3.57
N PHE A 114 -17.39 -15.28 4.50
CA PHE A 114 -15.93 -15.27 4.52
C PHE A 114 -15.45 -15.71 5.90
N ALA A 115 -14.75 -16.85 5.96
CA ALA A 115 -14.25 -17.45 7.19
C ALA A 115 -13.10 -18.42 6.87
N GLY A 116 -12.34 -18.81 7.90
CA GLY A 116 -11.19 -19.71 7.81
C GLY A 116 -9.88 -19.00 8.07
N SER A 117 -8.85 -19.78 8.38
CA SER A 117 -7.47 -19.35 8.60
C SER A 117 -6.48 -20.04 7.67
N THR A 118 -6.94 -21.03 6.89
CA THR A 118 -6.13 -21.75 5.89
C THR A 118 -6.74 -21.64 4.49
N PRO A 119 -5.94 -21.78 3.42
CA PRO A 119 -6.46 -21.82 2.04
C PRO A 119 -7.58 -22.84 1.83
N GLU A 120 -7.47 -24.01 2.46
CA GLU A 120 -8.45 -25.08 2.39
C GLU A 120 -9.76 -24.67 3.08
N GLU A 121 -9.67 -24.04 4.25
CA GLU A 121 -10.84 -23.50 4.95
C GLU A 121 -11.50 -22.37 4.16
N PHE A 122 -10.73 -21.48 3.54
CA PHE A 122 -11.28 -20.43 2.67
C PHE A 122 -12.05 -21.04 1.49
N ALA A 123 -11.49 -22.04 0.81
CA ALA A 123 -12.15 -22.72 -0.30
C ALA A 123 -13.45 -23.42 0.15
N ALA A 124 -13.41 -24.11 1.28
CA ALA A 124 -14.59 -24.77 1.85
C ALA A 124 -15.68 -23.77 2.25
N ASN A 125 -15.29 -22.62 2.82
CA ASN A 125 -16.23 -21.58 3.24
C ASN A 125 -16.81 -20.80 2.05
N ALA A 126 -16.03 -20.55 1.00
CA ALA A 126 -16.50 -19.90 -0.23
C ALA A 126 -17.57 -20.73 -0.97
N ALA A 127 -17.55 -22.06 -0.82
CA ALA A 127 -18.57 -22.96 -1.39
C ALA A 127 -19.92 -22.90 -0.67
N LYS A 128 -20.00 -22.30 0.53
CA LYS A 128 -21.24 -22.19 1.30
C LYS A 128 -22.17 -21.15 0.67
N LYS A 129 -23.33 -21.61 0.18
CA LYS A 129 -24.33 -20.77 -0.52
C LYS A 129 -25.18 -19.86 0.38
N LYS A 130 -25.15 -20.06 1.70
CA LYS A 130 -25.94 -19.29 2.68
C LYS A 130 -25.03 -18.67 3.72
N THR A 131 -25.09 -17.36 3.84
CA THR A 131 -24.53 -16.62 4.97
C THR A 131 -25.42 -16.89 6.20
N PRO A 132 -24.87 -17.30 7.36
CA PRO A 132 -25.67 -17.49 8.56
C PRO A 132 -26.44 -16.20 8.92
N PRO A 133 -27.66 -16.31 9.48
CA PRO A 133 -28.34 -15.15 10.04
C PRO A 133 -27.47 -14.54 11.16
N HIS A 134 -27.48 -13.21 11.29
CA HIS A 134 -26.77 -12.55 12.38
C HIS A 134 -27.24 -13.12 13.73
N GLY A 135 -26.30 -13.58 14.57
CA GLY A 135 -26.60 -13.95 15.96
C GLY A 135 -26.17 -15.33 16.44
N THR A 136 -25.50 -16.17 15.64
CA THR A 136 -24.78 -17.32 16.21
C THR A 136 -23.31 -16.98 16.32
N GLU A 137 -22.90 -16.69 17.55
CA GLU A 137 -21.51 -16.63 17.99
C GLU A 137 -20.69 -17.73 17.28
N GLY A 138 -19.52 -17.35 16.77
CA GLY A 138 -18.54 -18.35 16.33
C GLY A 138 -18.26 -19.33 17.47
N PRO A 139 -17.81 -20.57 17.16
CA PRO A 139 -17.47 -21.51 18.21
C PRO A 139 -16.47 -20.85 19.17
N GLN A 140 -16.86 -20.78 20.45
CA GLN A 140 -15.94 -20.45 21.54
C GLN A 140 -14.89 -21.57 21.58
N GLY A 141 -13.78 -21.36 20.89
CA GLY A 141 -12.62 -22.24 20.91
C GLY A 141 -11.65 -21.77 21.99
N LEU A 142 -11.61 -22.51 23.11
CA LEU A 142 -10.36 -22.82 23.82
C LEU A 142 -9.60 -23.90 23.03
#